data_AF-A0AAD3DBY2-F1
#
_entry.id   AF-A0AAD3DBY2-F1
#
_cell.length_a   1.000
_cell.length_b   1.000
_cell.length_c   1.000
_cell.angle_alpha   90.00
_cell.angle_beta   90.00
_cell.angle_gamma   90.00
#
_symmetry.space_group_name_H-M   'P 1'
#
loop_
_entity.id
_entity.type
_entity.pdbx_description
1 polymer ?
#
loop_
_entity_poly.entity_id
_entity_poly.type
_entity_poly.pdbx_seq_one_letter_code
_entity_poly.pdbx_strand_id
1 'polypeptide(L)'
;MGDHGVNLKNRGDQVTTFEQTHEEAFDVGVSFYTEHEETAKRMKIMGRNEIMQNATWSSIDIVPSILDLLEFSADTVDYSLAVNELFDGRSMLRPKIGGRLSYSNANPGDRVVLRDGSFLIIVPNKEVEGKVEVYDMVKDPMQLSPLFLDSSSPTTHPQKELFHWGKQALKFVHEVNRDLIIAHRSGKRCEDCALSKSLYLETLSQWEGYEALPE
;
A
#
# COMPACT_ATOMS: atom_id res chain seq x y z
N MET A 1 0.05 -17.56 0.23
CA MET A 1 0.18 -16.20 0.80
C MET A 1 -0.01 -16.31 2.30
N GLY A 2 0.76 -15.58 3.10
CA GLY A 2 0.47 -15.37 4.53
C GLY A 2 -0.57 -14.27 4.72
N ASP A 3 -1.29 -14.25 5.83
CA ASP A 3 -2.22 -13.18 6.17
C ASP A 3 -1.52 -11.90 6.66
N HIS A 4 -0.27 -12.03 7.15
CA HIS A 4 0.63 -10.93 7.54
C HIS A 4 2.11 -11.32 7.34
N GLY A 5 2.98 -10.31 7.32
CA GLY A 5 4.44 -10.46 7.28
C GLY A 5 5.04 -10.79 8.64
N VAL A 6 6.34 -11.04 8.67
CA VAL A 6 7.04 -11.46 9.89
C VAL A 6 8.31 -10.64 10.05
N ASN A 7 8.52 -10.08 11.24
CA ASN A 7 9.80 -9.47 11.59
C ASN A 7 10.87 -10.55 11.73
N LEU A 8 11.86 -10.50 10.84
CA LEU A 8 13.00 -11.42 10.82
C LEU A 8 14.31 -10.73 11.22
N LYS A 9 14.32 -9.44 11.57
CA LYS A 9 15.55 -8.74 11.98
C LYS A 9 16.15 -9.34 13.25
N ASN A 10 15.32 -9.88 14.13
CA ASN A 10 15.75 -10.55 15.36
C ASN A 10 15.70 -12.08 15.24
N ARG A 11 16.27 -12.71 14.19
CA ARG A 11 16.22 -14.18 14.00
C ARG A 11 16.71 -15.02 15.21
N GLY A 12 17.41 -14.42 16.17
CA GLY A 12 17.84 -15.07 17.41
C GLY A 12 16.82 -14.99 18.56
N ASP A 13 15.87 -14.05 18.50
CA ASP A 13 14.76 -13.89 19.43
C ASP A 13 13.46 -14.34 18.75
N GLN A 14 12.42 -14.61 19.53
CA GLN A 14 11.18 -15.22 19.06
C GLN A 14 10.61 -14.50 17.83
N VAL A 15 10.30 -15.28 16.79
CA VAL A 15 9.48 -14.82 15.66
C VAL A 15 8.16 -14.28 16.22
N THR A 16 7.93 -12.97 16.06
CA THR A 16 6.71 -12.30 16.54
C THR A 16 5.93 -11.68 15.39
N THR A 17 4.61 -11.72 15.52
CA THR A 17 3.61 -11.14 14.62
C THR A 17 2.92 -9.92 15.23
N PHE A 18 3.34 -9.48 16.41
CA PHE A 18 2.79 -8.35 17.18
C PHE A 18 3.84 -7.23 17.32
N GLU A 19 3.37 -5.99 17.52
CA GLU A 19 4.20 -4.79 17.75
C GLU A 19 5.24 -4.53 16.65
N GLN A 20 4.92 -4.91 15.42
CA GLN A 20 5.87 -4.78 14.32
C GLN A 20 5.99 -3.31 13.87
N THR A 21 7.23 -2.82 13.80
CA THR A 21 7.54 -1.40 13.64
C THR A 21 7.86 -0.97 12.21
N HIS A 22 8.19 -1.92 11.34
CA HIS A 22 8.78 -1.70 10.01
C HIS A 22 7.91 -2.29 8.89
N GLU A 23 8.23 -1.95 7.64
CA GLU A 23 7.43 -2.34 6.46
C GLU A 23 7.38 -3.87 6.25
N GLU A 24 8.44 -4.59 6.66
CA GLU A 24 8.53 -6.05 6.52
C GLU A 24 7.37 -6.84 7.17
N ALA A 25 6.69 -6.20 8.13
CA ALA A 25 5.47 -6.68 8.77
C ALA A 25 4.26 -6.79 7.82
N PHE A 26 4.27 -5.97 6.78
CA PHE A 26 3.19 -5.81 5.82
C PHE A 26 3.46 -6.56 4.52
N ASP A 27 4.72 -6.95 4.31
CA ASP A 27 5.15 -7.66 3.11
C ASP A 27 4.87 -9.16 3.21
N VAL A 28 4.11 -9.68 2.24
CA VAL A 28 3.84 -11.11 2.11
C VAL A 28 4.18 -11.60 0.71
N GLY A 29 4.79 -12.79 0.65
CA GLY A 29 5.01 -13.47 -0.62
C GLY A 29 3.70 -14.02 -1.18
N VAL A 30 3.41 -13.68 -2.44
CA VAL A 30 2.33 -14.27 -3.24
C VAL A 30 2.93 -15.05 -4.39
N SER A 31 2.44 -16.26 -4.62
CA SER A 31 2.81 -17.05 -5.79
C SER A 31 1.55 -17.70 -6.35
N PHE A 32 1.36 -17.54 -7.65
CA PHE A 32 0.28 -18.19 -8.40
C PHE A 32 0.87 -19.38 -9.17
N TYR A 33 0.20 -20.53 -9.08
CA TYR A 33 0.56 -21.73 -9.80
C TYR A 33 -0.68 -22.36 -10.43
N THR A 34 -0.54 -22.90 -11.63
CA THR A 34 -1.60 -23.61 -12.31
C THR A 34 -1.03 -24.70 -13.22
N GLU A 35 -1.68 -25.86 -13.22
CA GLU A 35 -1.43 -26.96 -14.15
C GLU A 35 -2.33 -26.87 -15.40
N HIS A 36 -3.32 -25.99 -15.38
CA HIS A 36 -4.26 -25.84 -16.47
C HIS A 36 -3.62 -25.03 -17.60
N GLU A 37 -3.43 -25.66 -18.77
CA GLU A 37 -2.62 -25.13 -19.88
C GLU A 37 -3.10 -23.74 -20.33
N GLU A 38 -4.40 -23.54 -20.45
CA GLU A 38 -4.98 -22.25 -20.86
C GLU A 38 -4.74 -21.15 -19.83
N THR A 39 -4.79 -21.49 -18.54
CA THR A 39 -4.52 -20.54 -17.44
C THR A 39 -3.04 -20.19 -17.41
N ALA A 40 -2.15 -21.16 -17.65
CA ALA A 40 -0.71 -20.94 -17.76
C ALA A 40 -0.36 -20.03 -18.96
N LYS A 41 -1.00 -20.24 -20.13
CA LYS A 41 -0.87 -19.34 -21.29
C LYS A 41 -1.29 -17.92 -20.94
N ARG A 42 -2.43 -17.75 -20.23
CA ARG A 42 -2.92 -16.43 -19.79
C ARG A 42 -1.94 -15.74 -18.86
N MET A 43 -1.45 -16.42 -17.83
CA MET A 43 -0.45 -15.87 -16.92
C MET A 43 0.82 -15.42 -17.65
N LYS A 44 1.24 -16.13 -18.71
CA LYS A 44 2.39 -15.75 -19.56
C LYS A 44 2.11 -14.55 -20.47
N ILE A 45 0.89 -14.41 -21.00
CA ILE A 45 0.50 -13.29 -21.88
C ILE A 45 0.30 -12.01 -21.05
N MET A 46 -0.27 -12.16 -19.85
CA MET A 46 -0.63 -11.07 -18.95
C MET A 46 0.56 -10.60 -18.09
N GLY A 47 1.45 -11.51 -17.71
CA GLY A 47 2.76 -11.20 -17.13
C GLY A 47 3.85 -11.21 -18.19
N ARG A 48 4.16 -10.05 -18.78
CA ARG A 48 5.27 -9.86 -19.75
C ARG A 48 6.54 -10.59 -19.29
N ASN A 49 6.77 -11.82 -19.76
CA ASN A 49 7.99 -12.66 -19.67
C ASN A 49 8.75 -12.78 -18.32
N GLU A 50 8.36 -12.09 -17.26
CA GLU A 50 9.11 -12.01 -16.02
C GLU A 50 8.47 -12.92 -14.96
N ILE A 51 9.30 -13.81 -14.42
CA ILE A 51 8.99 -14.76 -13.34
C ILE A 51 8.64 -14.02 -12.03
N MET A 52 8.94 -12.73 -11.95
CA MET A 52 8.74 -11.88 -10.78
C MET A 52 8.16 -10.55 -11.21
N GLN A 53 7.03 -10.15 -10.65
CA GLN A 53 6.44 -8.84 -10.88
C GLN A 53 6.72 -7.93 -9.70
N ASN A 54 7.44 -6.83 -9.95
CA ASN A 54 7.68 -5.78 -8.97
C ASN A 54 6.61 -4.71 -9.10
N ALA A 55 5.59 -4.76 -8.25
CA ALA A 55 4.60 -3.71 -8.12
C ALA A 55 4.01 -3.72 -6.71
N THR A 56 3.38 -2.62 -6.33
CA THR A 56 2.74 -2.47 -5.03
C THR A 56 1.37 -3.14 -5.05
N TRP A 57 1.24 -4.26 -4.33
CA TRP A 57 0.03 -5.08 -4.24
C TRP A 57 -0.43 -5.22 -2.79
N SER A 58 -1.72 -5.52 -2.61
CA SER A 58 -2.32 -5.81 -1.30
C SER A 58 -3.21 -7.05 -1.38
N SER A 59 -3.63 -7.58 -0.23
CA SER A 59 -4.49 -8.78 -0.15
C SER A 59 -5.84 -8.58 -0.85
N ILE A 60 -6.35 -7.34 -0.91
CA ILE A 60 -7.58 -6.98 -1.63
C ILE A 60 -7.49 -7.21 -3.15
N ASP A 61 -6.28 -7.29 -3.70
CA ASP A 61 -6.04 -7.49 -5.14
C ASP A 61 -6.17 -8.96 -5.56
N ILE A 62 -6.21 -9.91 -4.60
CA ILE A 62 -6.26 -11.34 -4.89
C ILE A 62 -7.58 -11.73 -5.56
N VAL A 63 -8.71 -11.29 -5.03
CA VAL A 63 -10.03 -11.68 -5.55
C VAL A 63 -10.22 -11.21 -6.99
N PRO A 64 -9.98 -9.92 -7.34
CA PRO A 64 -9.97 -9.47 -8.73
C PRO A 64 -9.02 -10.27 -9.63
N SER A 65 -7.86 -10.69 -9.12
CA SER A 65 -6.90 -11.51 -9.88
C SER A 65 -7.42 -12.91 -10.19
N ILE A 66 -8.09 -13.54 -9.23
CA ILE A 66 -8.69 -14.88 -9.41
C ILE A 66 -9.84 -14.80 -10.42
N LEU A 67 -10.71 -13.79 -10.30
CA LEU A 67 -11.82 -13.58 -11.23
C LEU A 67 -11.32 -13.41 -12.67
N ASP A 68 -10.26 -12.62 -12.86
CA ASP A 68 -9.59 -12.44 -14.15
C ASP A 68 -9.11 -13.77 -14.78
N LEU A 69 -8.62 -14.72 -13.96
CA LEU A 69 -8.18 -16.03 -14.45
C LEU A 69 -9.37 -16.91 -14.87
N LEU A 70 -10.47 -16.84 -14.12
CA LEU A 70 -11.66 -17.67 -14.32
C LEU A 70 -12.49 -17.21 -15.54
N GLU A 71 -12.56 -15.91 -15.79
CA GLU A 71 -13.56 -15.31 -16.69
C GLU A 71 -13.21 -15.28 -18.16
N PHE A 72 -11.95 -15.47 -18.55
CA PHE A 72 -11.61 -15.65 -19.97
C PHE A 72 -12.12 -17.01 -20.51
N SER A 73 -12.93 -17.75 -19.74
CA SER A 73 -13.74 -18.89 -20.20
C SER A 73 -15.19 -18.54 -20.60
N ALA A 74 -15.66 -17.31 -20.31
CA ALA A 74 -17.03 -16.88 -20.53
C ALA A 74 -17.10 -15.61 -21.39
N ASP A 75 -17.49 -15.75 -22.66
CA ASP A 75 -17.59 -14.71 -23.70
C ASP A 75 -18.62 -13.56 -23.45
N THR A 76 -19.02 -13.24 -22.20
CA THR A 76 -20.36 -12.62 -22.03
C THR A 76 -20.58 -11.46 -21.06
N VAL A 77 -19.59 -10.86 -20.40
CA VAL A 77 -19.89 -9.65 -19.58
C VAL A 77 -18.73 -8.66 -19.62
N ASP A 78 -19.03 -7.35 -19.73
CA ASP A 78 -18.08 -6.26 -19.50
C ASP A 78 -17.72 -6.19 -18.00
N TYR A 79 -17.00 -7.21 -17.55
CA TYR A 79 -16.63 -7.47 -16.16
C TYR A 79 -15.62 -6.43 -15.63
N SER A 80 -14.97 -5.71 -16.54
CA SER A 80 -14.01 -4.66 -16.20
C SER A 80 -14.66 -3.51 -15.43
N LEU A 81 -15.93 -3.20 -15.69
CA LEU A 81 -16.69 -2.24 -14.89
C LEU A 81 -17.18 -2.87 -13.58
N ALA A 82 -17.77 -4.07 -13.62
CA ALA A 82 -18.34 -4.71 -12.43
C ALA A 82 -17.31 -5.01 -11.33
N VAL A 83 -16.09 -5.45 -11.67
CA VAL A 83 -15.04 -5.71 -10.68
C VAL A 83 -14.51 -4.42 -10.05
N ASN A 84 -14.39 -3.33 -10.83
CA ASN A 84 -13.95 -2.04 -10.30
C ASN A 84 -15.01 -1.36 -9.42
N GLU A 85 -16.28 -1.68 -9.60
CA GLU A 85 -17.38 -1.18 -8.77
C GLU A 85 -17.57 -1.99 -7.48
N LEU A 86 -17.35 -3.31 -7.54
CA LEU A 86 -17.60 -4.25 -6.45
C LEU A 86 -16.40 -4.53 -5.56
N PHE A 87 -15.17 -4.33 -6.06
CA PHE A 87 -13.94 -4.62 -5.32
C PHE A 87 -13.03 -3.39 -5.25
N ASP A 88 -12.45 -3.18 -4.08
CA ASP A 88 -11.48 -2.10 -3.83
C ASP A 88 -10.06 -2.45 -4.37
N GLY A 89 -9.84 -3.72 -4.70
CA GLY A 89 -8.59 -4.21 -5.29
C GLY A 89 -8.61 -4.17 -6.82
N ARG A 90 -7.42 -4.34 -7.41
CA ARG A 90 -7.23 -4.49 -8.87
C ARG A 90 -6.51 -5.79 -9.18
N SER A 91 -6.77 -6.36 -10.34
CA SER A 91 -6.11 -7.61 -10.75
C SER A 91 -4.60 -7.43 -10.89
N MET A 92 -3.84 -8.28 -10.19
CA MET A 92 -2.38 -8.40 -10.28
C MET A 92 -1.92 -8.87 -11.67
N LEU A 93 -2.82 -9.44 -12.47
CA LEU A 93 -2.52 -9.92 -13.82
C LEU A 93 -2.58 -8.81 -14.86
N ARG A 94 -3.21 -7.68 -14.55
CA ARG A 94 -3.27 -6.52 -15.44
C ARG A 94 -2.58 -5.34 -14.77
N PRO A 95 -1.26 -5.38 -14.56
CA PRO A 95 -0.56 -4.23 -14.02
C PRO A 95 -0.78 -3.04 -14.94
N LYS A 96 -1.50 -2.03 -14.45
CA LYS A 96 -1.55 -0.74 -15.15
C LYS A 96 -0.15 -0.13 -15.12
N ILE A 97 0.20 0.57 -16.21
CA ILE A 97 1.39 1.42 -16.25
C ILE A 97 1.08 2.61 -15.33
N GLY A 98 1.49 2.52 -14.07
CA GLY A 98 1.18 3.49 -13.03
C GLY A 98 1.45 2.93 -11.65
N GLY A 99 1.95 3.78 -10.74
CA GLY A 99 2.15 3.43 -9.34
C GLY A 99 0.82 3.08 -8.64
N ARG A 100 0.89 2.64 -7.40
CA ARG A 100 -0.26 2.65 -6.49
C ARG A 100 0.23 3.15 -5.14
N LEU A 101 -0.47 4.12 -4.59
CA LEU A 101 -0.31 4.49 -3.20
C LEU A 101 -0.72 3.29 -2.34
N SER A 102 0.24 2.66 -1.66
CA SER A 102 -0.10 1.61 -0.70
C SER A 102 -0.42 2.22 0.64
N TYR A 103 -1.57 1.86 1.15
CA TYR A 103 -1.99 2.15 2.50
C TYR A 103 -2.24 0.82 3.20
N SER A 104 -1.49 0.56 4.27
CA SER A 104 -1.59 -0.69 5.03
C SER A 104 -1.70 -0.39 6.52
N ASN A 105 -2.52 -1.18 7.21
CA ASN A 105 -2.74 -1.09 8.65
C ASN A 105 -2.50 -2.49 9.23
N ALA A 106 -1.46 -2.67 10.05
CA ALA A 106 -0.97 -3.99 10.44
C ALA A 106 -2.02 -4.71 11.29
N ASN A 107 -2.27 -4.16 12.48
CA ASN A 107 -3.35 -4.57 13.38
C ASN A 107 -3.97 -3.34 14.04
N PRO A 108 -5.20 -3.45 14.58
CA PRO A 108 -5.80 -2.41 15.41
C PRO A 108 -4.89 -2.03 16.60
N GLY A 109 -4.21 -0.89 16.51
CA GLY A 109 -3.38 -0.33 17.58
C GLY A 109 -1.88 -0.25 17.30
N ASP A 110 -1.39 -0.83 16.20
CA ASP A 110 0.06 -0.86 15.91
C ASP A 110 0.49 0.42 15.18
N ARG A 111 0.59 0.35 13.85
CA ARG A 111 1.07 1.43 12.99
C ARG A 111 0.36 1.38 11.65
N VAL A 112 0.20 2.55 11.05
CA VAL A 112 -0.23 2.73 9.67
C VAL A 112 1.02 2.97 8.83
N VAL A 113 1.09 2.30 7.69
CA VAL A 113 2.15 2.47 6.70
C VAL A 113 1.53 3.01 5.42
N LEU A 114 2.09 4.10 4.91
CA LEU A 114 1.78 4.64 3.60
C LEU A 114 3.04 4.64 2.73
N ARG A 115 2.95 4.05 1.54
CA ARG A 115 4.03 4.01 0.54
C ARG A 115 3.62 4.68 -0.75
N ASP A 116 4.44 5.62 -1.19
CA ASP A 116 4.32 6.34 -2.46
C ASP A 116 5.62 6.18 -3.25
N GLY A 117 5.65 5.22 -4.18
CA GLY A 117 6.86 4.85 -4.90
C GLY A 117 7.99 4.39 -3.96
N SER A 118 9.06 5.19 -3.89
CA SER A 118 10.22 4.95 -3.01
C SER A 118 10.07 5.54 -1.61
N PHE A 119 9.07 6.38 -1.36
CA PHE A 119 8.92 7.02 -0.05
C PHE A 119 7.94 6.25 0.82
N LEU A 120 8.29 6.14 2.10
CA LEU A 120 7.53 5.40 3.09
C LEU A 120 7.34 6.28 4.33
N ILE A 121 6.13 6.32 4.87
CA ILE A 121 5.86 6.91 6.17
C ILE A 121 5.22 5.87 7.08
N ILE A 122 5.64 5.87 8.34
CA ILE A 122 5.10 5.03 9.40
C ILE A 122 4.49 5.93 10.46
N VAL A 123 3.19 5.77 10.70
CA VAL A 123 2.40 6.58 11.63
C VAL A 123 1.86 5.68 12.74
N PRO A 124 2.18 5.92 14.02
CA PRO A 124 1.62 5.15 15.13
C PRO A 124 0.10 5.38 15.30
N ASN A 125 -0.66 4.32 15.62
CA ASN A 125 -2.13 4.35 15.62
C ASN A 125 -2.77 4.74 16.98
N LYS A 126 -1.97 4.87 18.05
CA LYS A 126 -2.41 5.25 19.41
C LYS A 126 -1.36 6.14 20.10
N GLU A 127 -1.76 6.75 21.22
CA GLU A 127 -0.94 7.47 22.24
C GLU A 127 0.27 6.67 22.81
N VAL A 128 0.65 5.57 22.17
CA VAL A 128 1.88 4.84 22.44
C VAL A 128 3.02 5.69 21.91
N GLU A 129 3.98 5.99 22.78
CA GLU A 129 5.20 6.72 22.48
C GLU A 129 5.82 6.24 21.17
N GLY A 130 5.70 7.05 20.13
CA GLY A 130 6.19 6.73 18.81
C GLY A 130 6.27 7.98 17.97
N LYS A 131 7.40 8.19 17.31
CA LYS A 131 7.56 9.30 16.38
C LYS A 131 7.07 8.87 15.01
N VAL A 132 6.57 9.83 14.24
CA VAL A 132 6.30 9.62 12.82
C VAL A 132 7.65 9.51 12.11
N GLU A 133 7.85 8.40 11.43
CA GLU A 133 9.09 8.05 10.74
C GLU A 133 8.88 8.11 9.23
N VAL A 134 9.80 8.76 8.53
CA VAL A 134 9.80 8.87 7.06
C VAL A 134 11.09 8.30 6.51
N TYR A 135 10.99 7.48 5.47
CA TYR A 135 12.11 6.82 4.83
C TYR A 135 12.11 7.05 3.31
N ASP A 136 13.31 7.13 2.75
CA ASP A 136 13.56 6.99 1.33
C ASP A 136 14.11 5.58 1.09
N MET A 137 13.26 4.67 0.63
CA MET A 137 13.56 3.25 0.48
C MET A 137 14.62 2.95 -0.58
N VAL A 138 14.95 3.92 -1.46
CA VAL A 138 16.08 3.78 -2.39
C VAL A 138 17.40 4.02 -1.67
N LYS A 139 17.45 4.99 -0.76
CA LYS A 139 18.66 5.32 0.02
C LYS A 139 18.81 4.48 1.27
N ASP A 140 17.71 4.08 1.88
CA ASP A 140 17.63 3.33 3.14
C ASP A 140 16.62 2.18 3.04
N PRO A 141 16.89 1.16 2.20
CA PRO A 141 15.99 0.01 2.04
C PRO A 141 15.82 -0.81 3.32
N MET A 142 16.74 -0.66 4.29
CA MET A 142 16.72 -1.38 5.57
C MET A 142 16.03 -0.60 6.69
N GLN A 143 15.59 0.64 6.42
CA GLN A 143 14.90 1.52 7.37
C GLN A 143 15.73 1.78 8.65
N LEU A 144 17.01 2.10 8.49
CA LEU A 144 17.95 2.32 9.60
C LEU A 144 18.04 3.78 10.04
N SER A 145 17.65 4.73 9.19
CA SER A 145 17.87 6.18 9.39
C SER A 145 16.59 6.98 9.12
N PRO A 146 15.59 6.91 10.02
CA PRO A 146 14.34 7.66 9.85
C PRO A 146 14.56 9.17 9.86
N LEU A 147 13.82 9.86 8.99
CA LEU A 147 13.55 11.28 9.11
C LEU A 147 12.31 11.49 9.99
N PHE A 148 12.45 12.30 11.04
CA PHE A 148 11.35 12.61 11.96
C PHE A 148 10.69 13.96 11.64
N LEU A 149 9.36 13.96 11.49
CA LEU A 149 8.58 15.15 11.12
C LEU A 149 8.46 16.21 12.22
N ASP A 150 8.78 15.85 13.47
CA ASP A 150 8.77 16.74 14.65
C ASP A 150 10.12 17.44 14.89
N SER A 151 11.15 17.13 14.11
CA SER A 151 12.49 17.67 14.35
C SER A 151 12.61 19.13 13.85
N SER A 152 13.03 20.03 14.74
CA SER A 152 13.28 21.45 14.42
C SER A 152 14.61 21.68 13.69
N SER A 153 15.24 20.63 13.18
CA SER A 153 16.58 20.71 12.59
C SER A 153 16.53 21.27 11.17
N PRO A 154 17.51 22.07 10.76
CA PRO A 154 17.59 22.59 9.40
C PRO A 154 17.77 21.43 8.42
N THR A 155 16.79 21.22 7.56
CA THR A 155 16.80 20.20 6.49
C THR A 155 17.59 20.71 5.29
N THR A 156 18.50 19.89 4.76
CA THR A 156 19.14 20.13 3.45
C THR A 156 18.09 20.10 2.32
N HIS A 157 18.41 20.62 1.13
CA HIS A 157 17.43 20.70 0.03
C HIS A 157 16.79 19.36 -0.36
N PRO A 158 17.53 18.22 -0.46
CA PRO A 158 16.92 16.91 -0.71
C PRO A 158 16.06 16.41 0.45
N GLN A 159 16.37 16.83 1.68
CA GLN A 159 15.57 16.49 2.86
C GLN A 159 14.31 17.35 2.95
N LYS A 160 14.27 18.55 2.37
CA LYS A 160 13.07 19.40 2.33
C LYS A 160 11.94 18.73 1.55
N GLU A 161 12.24 18.13 0.40
CA GLU A 161 11.25 17.42 -0.41
C GLU A 161 10.66 16.22 0.34
N LEU A 162 11.52 15.37 0.90
CA LEU A 162 11.09 14.21 1.67
C LEU A 162 10.30 14.62 2.93
N PHE A 163 10.74 15.67 3.62
CA PHE A 163 10.05 16.21 4.79
C PHE A 163 8.67 16.78 4.44
N HIS A 164 8.58 17.52 3.33
CA HIS A 164 7.32 18.04 2.83
C HIS A 164 6.36 16.93 2.41
N TRP A 165 6.85 15.97 1.61
CA TRP A 165 6.09 14.77 1.26
C TRP A 165 5.58 14.07 2.51
N GLY A 166 6.44 13.89 3.52
CA GLY A 166 6.06 13.26 4.79
C GLY A 166 4.95 14.03 5.54
N LYS A 167 4.96 15.37 5.52
CA LYS A 167 3.86 16.18 6.07
C LYS A 167 2.55 15.97 5.31
N GLN A 168 2.60 15.96 3.98
CA GLN A 168 1.41 15.70 3.15
C GLN A 168 0.89 14.27 3.38
N ALA A 169 1.80 13.30 3.51
CA ALA A 169 1.48 11.90 3.76
C ALA A 169 0.83 11.72 5.13
N LEU A 170 1.36 12.38 6.16
CA LEU A 170 0.76 12.38 7.50
C LEU A 170 -0.66 12.96 7.48
N LYS A 171 -0.86 14.10 6.79
CA LYS A 171 -2.17 14.72 6.61
C LYS A 171 -3.15 13.75 5.93
N PHE A 172 -2.72 13.10 4.86
CA PHE A 172 -3.54 12.11 4.15
C PHE A 172 -3.91 10.90 5.03
N VAL A 173 -2.95 10.34 5.76
CA VAL A 173 -3.19 9.23 6.70
C VAL A 173 -4.24 9.60 7.75
N HIS A 174 -4.20 10.83 8.28
CA HIS A 174 -5.19 11.31 9.24
C HIS A 174 -6.60 11.39 8.63
N GLU A 175 -6.71 11.89 7.40
CA GLU A 175 -7.97 11.96 6.67
C GLU A 175 -8.54 10.56 6.39
N VAL A 176 -7.71 9.63 5.90
CA VAL A 176 -8.12 8.22 5.67
C VAL A 176 -8.59 7.56 6.97
N ASN A 177 -7.85 7.74 8.07
CA ASN A 177 -8.22 7.19 9.37
C ASN A 177 -9.56 7.75 9.87
N ARG A 178 -9.78 9.06 9.72
CA ARG A 178 -11.04 9.71 10.07
C ARG A 178 -12.19 9.14 9.25
N ASP A 179 -12.00 9.03 7.95
CA ASP A 179 -13.01 8.51 7.02
C ASP A 179 -13.34 7.04 7.31
N LEU A 180 -12.34 6.24 7.68
CA LEU A 180 -12.52 4.83 8.09
C LEU A 180 -13.35 4.71 9.37
N ILE A 181 -13.13 5.58 10.37
CA ILE A 181 -13.94 5.63 11.59
C ILE A 181 -15.39 6.01 11.25
N ILE A 182 -15.61 6.99 10.36
CA ILE A 182 -16.94 7.42 9.94
C ILE A 182 -17.66 6.30 9.18
N ALA A 183 -17.00 5.66 8.22
CA ALA A 183 -17.55 4.54 7.45
C ALA A 183 -17.93 3.37 8.38
N HIS A 184 -17.04 3.01 9.31
CA HIS A 184 -17.30 1.95 10.28
C HIS A 184 -18.51 2.26 11.18
N ARG A 185 -18.60 3.49 11.72
CA ARG A 185 -19.70 3.90 12.60
C ARG A 185 -21.04 4.00 11.88
N SER A 186 -21.02 4.47 10.62
CA SER A 186 -22.24 4.67 9.83
C SER A 186 -22.72 3.39 9.13
N GLY A 187 -21.84 2.39 8.98
CA GLY A 187 -22.10 1.21 8.16
C GLY A 187 -22.22 1.50 6.67
N LYS A 188 -21.84 2.72 6.24
CA LYS A 188 -21.93 3.15 4.84
C LYS A 188 -20.53 3.28 4.24
N ARG A 189 -20.41 2.97 2.96
CA ARG A 189 -19.20 3.27 2.19
C ARG A 189 -19.01 4.79 2.16
N CYS A 190 -17.76 5.21 2.30
CA CYS A 190 -17.38 6.60 2.13
C CYS A 190 -17.25 6.89 0.62
N GLU A 191 -17.98 7.89 0.13
CA GLU A 191 -17.96 8.32 -1.27
C GLU A 191 -17.22 9.67 -1.37
N ASP A 192 -16.37 9.80 -2.38
CA ASP A 192 -15.57 11.02 -2.63
C ASP A 192 -14.77 11.54 -1.41
N CYS A 193 -14.09 10.63 -0.72
CA CYS A 193 -13.29 10.95 0.46
C CYS A 193 -11.85 10.40 0.34
N ALA A 194 -10.98 10.69 1.32
CA ALA A 194 -9.59 10.24 1.26
C ALA A 194 -9.49 8.71 1.28
N LEU A 195 -10.36 8.04 2.06
CA LEU A 195 -10.43 6.57 2.08
C LEU A 195 -10.79 6.01 0.70
N SER A 196 -11.83 6.50 0.04
CA SER A 196 -12.21 5.99 -1.29
C SER A 196 -11.18 6.37 -2.37
N LYS A 197 -10.60 7.57 -2.29
CA LYS A 197 -9.56 8.04 -3.21
C LYS A 197 -8.27 7.22 -3.09
N SER A 198 -7.92 6.77 -1.88
CA SER A 198 -6.71 5.94 -1.63
C SER A 198 -6.62 4.70 -2.52
N LEU A 199 -7.76 4.17 -2.97
CA LEU A 199 -7.82 2.99 -3.83
C LEU A 199 -7.33 3.25 -5.25
N TYR A 200 -7.43 4.50 -5.72
CA TYR A 200 -7.18 4.87 -7.12
C TYR A 200 -5.99 5.82 -7.30
N LEU A 201 -5.46 6.40 -6.23
CA LEU A 201 -4.27 7.27 -6.29
C LEU A 201 -3.03 6.45 -6.64
N GLU A 202 -2.32 6.89 -7.68
CA GLU A 202 -1.03 6.29 -8.06
C GLU A 202 0.12 6.87 -7.24
N THR A 203 -0.01 8.15 -6.91
CA THR A 203 0.92 8.92 -6.07
C THR A 203 0.12 9.91 -5.22
N LEU A 204 0.68 10.28 -4.07
CA LEU A 204 0.05 11.22 -3.16
C LEU A 204 -0.14 12.61 -3.77
N SER A 205 0.71 13.01 -4.73
CA SER A 205 0.61 14.31 -5.41
C SER A 205 -0.66 14.50 -6.24
N GLN A 206 -1.38 13.42 -6.56
CA GLN A 206 -2.68 13.48 -7.25
C GLN A 206 -3.85 13.80 -6.31
N TRP A 207 -3.63 13.79 -4.99
CA TRP A 207 -4.66 14.10 -4.02
C TRP A 207 -4.91 15.61 -3.96
N GLU A 208 -6.17 16.03 -4.08
CA GLU A 208 -6.57 17.45 -4.07
C GLU A 208 -6.14 18.21 -2.79
N GLY A 209 -5.95 17.48 -1.67
CA GLY A 209 -5.48 18.06 -0.42
C GLY A 209 -3.95 18.25 -0.33
N TYR A 210 -3.21 17.83 -1.37
CA TYR A 210 -1.76 17.96 -1.46
C TYR A 210 -1.37 19.42 -1.76
N GLU A 211 -0.68 20.04 -0.81
CA GLU A 211 -0.15 21.39 -0.99
C GLU A 211 1.24 21.30 -1.64
N ALA A 212 1.51 22.08 -2.69
CA ALA A 212 2.84 22.12 -3.30
C ALA A 212 3.88 22.75 -2.35
N LEU A 213 5.15 22.38 -2.52
CA LEU A 213 6.26 23.08 -1.87
C LEU A 213 6.22 24.57 -2.27
N PRO A 214 6.25 25.51 -1.30
CA PRO A 214 6.45 26.91 -1.60
C PRO A 214 7.80 27.09 -2.33
N GLU A 215 7.79 27.83 -3.44
CA GLU A 215 8.99 28.19 -4.22
C GLU A 215 10.04 28.92 -3.38
#